data_AF-A0AB35U9U0-F1
#
_entry.id   AF-A0AB35U9U0-F1
#
_cell.length_a   1.000
_cell.length_b   1.000
_cell.length_c   1.000
_cell.angle_alpha   90.00
_cell.angle_beta   90.00
_cell.angle_gamma   90.00
#
_symmetry.space_group_name_H-M   'P 1'
#
loop_
_entity.id
_entity.type
_entity.pdbx_description
1 polymer ?
#
loop_
_entity_poly.entity_id
_entity_poly.type
_entity_poly.pdbx_seq_one_letter_code
_entity_poly.pdbx_strand_id
1 'polypeptide(L)'
;MVLAAPLLLLIAVLPEFLQHAAEIHIGMFESMSRFRALSSSPLRWSFGYLKVAGFTITILATARYWAVGSIRRTLMVPPAALARVIAGLLIGFAVASPFAWLKTQGLAPAINIPLQILSAVIQGGFLVYVVGALLEEAAVTPKRAMTSLLPAAVVLILLAALAFAPSQALHMANHKLAMGQPAAVVWILMIFDALWVGLFAGLVGSALFVGVRTGLTWRGWTVSPDTLCRSRP
;
A
#
# COMPACT_ATOMS: atom_id res chain seq x y z
N MET A 1 9.05 -4.47 -21.30
CA MET A 1 8.09 -4.01 -20.27
C MET A 1 7.08 -5.08 -19.83
N VAL A 2 6.54 -5.93 -20.72
CA VAL A 2 5.46 -6.90 -20.39
C VAL A 2 5.89 -8.04 -19.44
N LEU A 3 7.14 -8.52 -19.53
CA LEU A 3 7.66 -9.59 -18.65
C LEU A 3 8.11 -9.11 -17.26
N ALA A 4 8.33 -7.81 -17.08
CA ALA A 4 8.89 -7.25 -15.86
C ALA A 4 7.84 -7.00 -14.76
N ALA A 5 6.63 -6.63 -15.15
CA ALA A 5 5.54 -6.39 -14.20
C ALA A 5 5.14 -7.66 -13.42
N PRO A 6 5.00 -8.85 -14.04
CA PRO A 6 4.70 -10.09 -13.30
C PRO A 6 5.73 -10.44 -12.22
N LEU A 7 7.03 -10.23 -12.49
CA LEU A 7 8.11 -10.55 -11.54
C LEU A 7 8.03 -9.73 -10.26
N LEU A 8 7.63 -8.45 -10.35
CA LEU A 8 7.44 -7.61 -9.16
C LEU A 8 6.27 -8.10 -8.32
N LEU A 9 5.18 -8.55 -8.96
CA LEU A 9 4.01 -9.06 -8.23
C LEU A 9 4.34 -10.34 -7.44
N LEU A 10 5.24 -11.18 -7.96
CA LEU A 10 5.66 -12.41 -7.27
C LEU A 10 6.24 -12.17 -5.87
N ILE A 11 6.76 -10.97 -5.60
CA ILE A 11 7.26 -10.59 -4.27
C ILE A 11 6.13 -10.66 -3.21
N ALA A 12 4.89 -10.35 -3.57
CA ALA A 12 3.72 -10.48 -2.70
C ALA A 12 3.03 -11.85 -2.85
N VAL A 13 2.96 -12.40 -4.07
CA VAL A 13 2.28 -13.68 -4.34
C VAL A 13 2.92 -14.82 -3.55
N LEU A 14 4.26 -14.93 -3.56
CA LEU A 14 4.93 -16.08 -2.95
C LEU A 14 4.72 -16.13 -1.42
N PRO A 15 4.93 -15.05 -0.65
CA PRO A 15 4.67 -15.09 0.79
C PRO A 15 3.20 -15.32 1.16
N GLU A 16 2.24 -14.75 0.42
CA GLU A 16 0.81 -15.00 0.64
C GLU A 16 0.48 -16.47 0.37
N PHE A 17 0.96 -17.04 -0.74
CA PHE A 17 0.75 -18.46 -1.04
C PHE A 17 1.33 -19.39 0.04
N LEU A 18 2.53 -19.08 0.54
CA LEU A 18 3.15 -19.85 1.64
C LEU A 18 2.34 -19.73 2.94
N GLN A 19 1.81 -18.54 3.25
CA GLN A 19 0.90 -18.38 4.37
C GLN A 19 -0.35 -19.25 4.20
N HIS A 20 -1.00 -19.21 3.03
CA HIS A 20 -2.18 -20.05 2.80
C HIS A 20 -1.88 -21.54 2.88
N ALA A 21 -0.74 -22.00 2.34
CA ALA A 21 -0.31 -23.38 2.48
C ALA A 21 -0.21 -23.79 3.97
N ALA A 22 0.36 -22.92 4.81
CA ALA A 22 0.41 -23.14 6.25
C ALA A 22 -0.99 -23.12 6.90
N GLU A 23 -1.87 -22.19 6.50
CA GLU A 23 -3.25 -22.10 7.00
C GLU A 23 -4.09 -23.34 6.64
N ILE A 24 -3.93 -23.88 5.42
CA ILE A 24 -4.55 -25.15 5.00
C ILE A 24 -3.97 -26.31 5.82
N HIS A 25 -2.65 -26.37 5.98
CA HIS A 25 -1.99 -27.45 6.70
C HIS A 25 -2.44 -27.56 8.17
N ILE A 26 -2.71 -26.44 8.83
CA ILE A 26 -3.20 -26.43 10.23
C ILE A 26 -4.72 -26.61 10.34
N GLY A 27 -5.44 -26.84 9.23
CA GLY A 27 -6.89 -27.04 9.22
C GLY A 27 -7.70 -25.76 9.44
N MET A 28 -7.13 -24.58 9.15
CA MET A 28 -7.77 -23.30 9.43
C MET A 28 -9.06 -23.07 8.62
N PHE A 29 -9.17 -23.70 7.44
CA PHE A 29 -10.32 -23.58 6.52
C PHE A 29 -11.43 -24.60 6.78
N GLU A 30 -11.29 -25.50 7.77
CA GLU A 30 -12.32 -26.51 8.06
C GLU A 30 -13.65 -25.89 8.52
N SER A 31 -13.57 -24.79 9.28
CA SER A 31 -14.74 -24.10 9.81
C SER A 31 -14.40 -22.71 10.33
N MET A 32 -15.42 -21.88 10.54
CA MET A 32 -15.25 -20.54 11.11
C MET A 32 -14.71 -20.57 12.56
N SER A 33 -15.03 -21.61 13.33
CA SER A 33 -14.51 -21.75 14.70
C SER A 33 -13.01 -22.07 14.69
N ARG A 34 -12.56 -22.99 13.82
CA ARG A 34 -11.14 -23.29 13.58
C ARG A 34 -10.39 -22.05 13.10
N PHE A 35 -10.94 -21.32 12.14
CA PHE A 35 -10.35 -20.08 11.63
C PHE A 35 -10.06 -19.08 12.75
N ARG A 36 -11.01 -18.87 13.67
CA ARG A 36 -10.82 -17.97 14.82
C ARG A 36 -9.79 -18.52 15.81
N ALA A 37 -9.90 -19.80 16.17
CA ALA A 37 -9.02 -20.45 17.14
C ALA A 37 -7.55 -20.46 16.68
N LEU A 38 -7.30 -20.60 15.38
CA LEU A 38 -5.96 -20.71 14.80
C LEU A 38 -5.42 -19.38 14.25
N SER A 39 -6.17 -18.29 14.37
CA SER A 39 -5.78 -16.96 13.88
C SER A 39 -4.47 -16.44 14.47
N SER A 40 -4.15 -16.84 15.71
CA SER A 40 -2.91 -16.49 16.40
C SER A 40 -1.83 -17.57 16.34
N SER A 41 -2.01 -18.61 15.51
CA SER A 41 -1.04 -19.70 15.37
C SER A 41 0.37 -19.16 15.02
N PRO A 42 1.43 -19.55 15.77
CA PRO A 42 2.80 -19.11 15.49
C PRO A 42 3.26 -19.46 14.08
N LEU A 43 2.90 -20.65 13.58
CA LEU A 43 3.25 -21.08 12.22
C LEU A 43 2.65 -20.12 11.18
N ARG A 44 1.36 -19.78 11.32
CA ARG A 44 0.68 -18.81 10.45
C ARG A 44 1.38 -17.45 10.48
N TRP A 45 1.69 -16.93 11.67
CA TRP A 45 2.29 -15.60 11.83
C TRP A 45 3.72 -15.52 11.31
N SER A 46 4.50 -16.61 11.33
CA SER A 46 5.83 -16.64 10.72
C SER A 46 5.79 -16.27 9.24
N PHE A 47 4.80 -16.76 8.49
CA PHE A 47 4.54 -16.36 7.11
C PHE A 47 3.75 -15.05 7.00
N GLY A 48 2.91 -14.72 7.99
CA GLY A 48 2.19 -13.45 8.07
C GLY A 48 3.10 -12.22 8.01
N TYR A 49 4.22 -12.24 8.71
CA TYR A 49 5.19 -11.13 8.63
C TYR A 49 5.83 -11.01 7.24
N LEU A 50 6.20 -12.14 6.64
CA LEU A 50 6.76 -12.18 5.28
C LEU A 50 5.75 -11.68 4.25
N LYS A 51 4.48 -12.07 4.41
CA LYS A 51 3.38 -11.52 3.61
C LYS A 51 3.32 -10.02 3.69
N VAL A 52 3.22 -9.46 4.90
CA VAL A 52 3.01 -8.01 5.06
C VAL A 52 4.21 -7.25 4.49
N ALA A 53 5.43 -7.74 4.72
CA ALA A 53 6.64 -7.18 4.11
C ALA A 53 6.60 -7.27 2.57
N GLY A 54 6.31 -8.44 2.00
CA GLY A 54 6.23 -8.66 0.56
C GLY A 54 5.17 -7.80 -0.12
N PHE A 55 3.99 -7.69 0.50
CA PHE A 55 2.90 -6.82 0.04
C PHE A 55 3.33 -5.35 0.02
N THR A 56 3.92 -4.86 1.10
CA THR A 56 4.41 -3.47 1.20
C THR A 56 5.52 -3.19 0.18
N ILE A 57 6.50 -4.10 0.05
CA ILE A 57 7.58 -3.97 -0.92
C ILE A 57 7.02 -3.93 -2.35
N THR A 58 6.05 -4.79 -2.67
CA THR A 58 5.43 -4.85 -4.00
C THR A 58 4.69 -3.56 -4.34
N ILE A 59 3.98 -2.95 -3.38
CA ILE A 59 3.33 -1.64 -3.56
C ILE A 59 4.38 -0.58 -3.93
N LEU A 60 5.44 -0.46 -3.13
CA LEU A 60 6.47 0.56 -3.32
C LEU A 60 7.28 0.32 -4.61
N ALA A 61 7.62 -0.94 -4.88
CA ALA A 61 8.34 -1.33 -6.09
C ALA A 61 7.50 -1.08 -7.36
N THR A 62 6.20 -1.33 -7.32
CA THR A 62 5.30 -1.05 -8.45
C THR A 62 5.23 0.46 -8.72
N ALA A 63 5.00 1.27 -7.68
CA ALA A 63 4.97 2.73 -7.81
C ALA A 63 6.26 3.25 -8.44
N ARG A 64 7.41 2.77 -7.96
CA ARG A 64 8.73 3.15 -8.45
C ARG A 64 8.99 2.64 -9.87
N TYR A 65 8.59 1.42 -10.20
CA TYR A 65 8.74 0.86 -11.55
C TYR A 65 8.02 1.70 -12.60
N TRP A 66 6.84 2.23 -12.28
CA TRP A 66 6.16 3.18 -13.15
C TRP A 66 6.95 4.46 -13.39
N ALA A 67 7.69 4.95 -12.38
CA ALA A 67 8.52 6.15 -12.52
C ALA A 67 9.84 5.90 -13.26
N VAL A 68 10.49 4.74 -13.06
CA VAL A 68 11.86 4.50 -13.57
C VAL A 68 11.94 3.54 -14.76
N GLY A 69 10.86 2.82 -15.08
CA GLY A 69 10.73 1.95 -16.26
C GLY A 69 11.61 0.70 -16.30
N SER A 70 12.36 0.39 -15.23
CA SER A 70 13.37 -0.67 -15.21
C SER A 70 13.40 -1.42 -13.87
N ILE A 71 13.33 -2.76 -13.89
CA ILE A 71 13.43 -3.61 -12.69
C ILE A 71 14.70 -3.27 -11.90
N ARG A 72 15.84 -3.14 -12.58
CA ARG A 72 17.11 -2.84 -11.93
C ARG A 72 17.05 -1.52 -11.17
N ARG A 73 16.52 -0.46 -11.79
CA ARG A 73 16.36 0.86 -11.12
C ARG A 73 15.28 0.84 -10.04
N THR A 74 14.25 0.02 -10.18
CA THR A 74 13.23 -0.19 -9.14
C THR A 74 13.85 -0.76 -7.88
N LEU A 75 14.65 -1.82 -8.00
CA LEU A 75 15.25 -2.52 -6.86
C LEU A 75 16.48 -1.79 -6.30
N MET A 76 17.26 -1.11 -7.14
CA MET A 76 18.42 -0.32 -6.72
C MET A 76 18.00 1.12 -6.43
N VAL A 77 17.43 1.35 -5.25
CA VAL A 77 17.07 2.70 -4.79
C VAL A 77 18.35 3.49 -4.46
N PRO A 78 18.56 4.69 -5.05
CA PRO A 78 19.70 5.53 -4.70
C PRO A 78 19.72 5.84 -3.20
N PRO A 79 20.88 5.80 -2.53
CA PRO A 79 20.98 6.07 -1.09
C PRO A 79 20.35 7.40 -0.67
N ALA A 80 20.47 8.44 -1.51
CA ALA A 80 19.85 9.74 -1.24
C ALA A 80 18.30 9.69 -1.27
N ALA A 81 17.72 8.95 -2.20
CA ALA A 81 16.26 8.76 -2.25
C ALA A 81 15.77 7.96 -1.05
N LEU A 82 16.49 6.88 -0.70
CA LEU A 82 16.20 6.06 0.48
C LEU A 82 16.30 6.89 1.77
N ALA A 83 17.35 7.69 1.93
CA ALA A 83 17.51 8.57 3.08
C ALA A 83 16.35 9.58 3.21
N ARG A 84 15.89 10.15 2.09
CA ARG A 84 14.73 11.06 2.09
C ARG A 84 13.42 10.36 2.46
N VAL A 85 13.22 9.13 2.00
CA VAL A 85 12.07 8.29 2.37
C VAL A 85 12.09 7.98 3.87
N ILE A 86 13.23 7.50 4.40
CA ILE A 86 13.40 7.19 5.82
C ILE A 86 13.19 8.44 6.67
N ALA A 87 13.82 9.56 6.32
CA ALA A 87 13.65 10.83 7.04
C ALA A 87 12.19 11.30 7.00
N GLY A 88 11.52 11.23 5.85
CA GLY A 88 10.12 11.58 5.71
C GLY A 88 9.20 10.73 6.60
N LEU A 89 9.44 9.42 6.66
CA LEU A 89 8.69 8.51 7.54
C LEU A 89 8.95 8.82 9.01
N LEU A 90 10.21 8.93 9.44
CA LEU A 90 10.56 9.20 10.84
C LEU A 90 9.97 10.53 11.33
N ILE A 91 10.11 11.59 10.53
CA ILE A 91 9.54 12.91 10.87
C ILE A 91 8.01 12.83 10.84
N GLY A 92 7.42 12.18 9.85
CA GLY A 92 5.97 11.99 9.77
C GLY A 92 5.40 11.28 11.01
N PHE A 93 6.05 10.21 11.46
CA PHE A 93 5.71 9.50 12.71
C PHE A 93 5.88 10.38 13.95
N ALA A 94 7.00 11.10 14.05
CA ALA A 94 7.24 12.02 15.15
C ALA A 94 6.15 13.10 15.23
N VAL A 95 5.76 13.67 14.09
CA VAL A 95 4.68 14.67 13.98
C VAL A 95 3.30 14.06 14.22
N ALA A 96 3.06 12.79 13.88
CA ALA A 96 1.80 12.09 14.17
C ALA A 96 1.62 11.80 15.66
N SER A 97 2.72 11.59 16.39
CA SER A 97 2.70 11.09 17.77
C SER A 97 1.88 11.94 18.76
N PRO A 98 1.92 13.29 18.74
CA PRO A 98 1.12 14.08 19.67
C PRO A 98 -0.38 13.97 19.36
N PHE A 99 -0.76 13.87 18.08
CA PHE A 99 -2.17 13.67 17.70
C PHE A 99 -2.69 12.30 18.12
N ALA A 100 -1.86 11.26 18.01
CA ALA A 100 -2.19 9.92 18.48
C ALA A 100 -2.37 9.89 20.00
N TRP A 101 -1.48 10.56 20.74
CA TRP A 101 -1.60 10.70 22.19
C TRP A 101 -2.84 11.52 22.60
N LEU A 102 -3.12 12.65 21.94
CA LEU A 102 -4.30 13.48 22.21
C LEU A 102 -5.61 12.70 22.00
N LYS A 103 -5.65 11.81 21.00
CA LYS A 103 -6.80 10.94 20.73
C LYS A 103 -7.15 10.04 21.93
N THR A 104 -6.19 9.67 22.77
CA THR A 104 -6.43 8.81 23.95
C THR A 104 -6.84 9.59 25.20
N GLN A 105 -6.89 10.92 25.16
CA GLN A 105 -7.16 11.75 26.35
C GLN A 105 -8.66 11.98 26.61
N GLY A 106 -9.56 11.31 25.87
CA GLY A 106 -11.01 11.48 26.07
C GLY A 106 -11.52 12.89 25.73
N LEU A 107 -10.87 13.59 24.80
CA LEU A 107 -11.26 14.94 24.37
C LEU A 107 -12.69 14.95 23.80
N ALA A 108 -13.41 16.03 24.09
CA ALA A 108 -14.74 16.26 23.52
C ALA A 108 -14.71 16.21 21.98
N PRO A 109 -15.75 15.68 21.31
CA PRO A 109 -15.76 15.54 19.85
C PRO A 109 -15.47 16.85 19.09
N ALA A 110 -15.96 17.98 19.61
CA ALA A 110 -15.75 19.32 19.04
C ALA A 110 -14.26 19.74 18.97
N ILE A 111 -13.39 19.15 19.80
CA ILE A 111 -11.95 19.40 19.81
C ILE A 111 -11.21 18.28 19.06
N ASN A 112 -11.58 17.02 19.32
CA ASN A 112 -10.90 15.88 18.76
C ASN A 112 -11.04 15.83 17.22
N ILE A 113 -12.23 16.07 16.67
CA ILE A 113 -12.47 15.98 15.22
C ILE A 113 -11.58 16.97 14.45
N PRO A 114 -11.54 18.28 14.77
CA PRO A 114 -10.61 19.20 14.11
C PRO A 114 -9.15 18.79 14.21
N LEU A 115 -8.69 18.28 15.36
CA LEU A 115 -7.32 17.80 15.52
C LEU A 115 -7.00 16.60 14.63
N GLN A 116 -7.93 15.67 14.47
CA GLN A 116 -7.75 14.52 13.58
C GLN A 116 -7.76 14.96 12.10
N ILE A 117 -8.59 15.92 11.72
CA ILE A 117 -8.58 16.50 10.36
C ILE A 117 -7.23 17.18 10.09
N LEU A 118 -6.75 18.00 11.03
CA LEU A 118 -5.45 18.65 10.90
C LEU A 118 -4.31 17.62 10.77
N SER A 119 -4.32 16.59 11.63
CA SER A 119 -3.39 15.47 11.53
C SER A 119 -3.45 14.81 10.15
N ALA A 120 -4.64 14.49 9.66
CA ALA A 120 -4.83 13.85 8.36
C ALA A 120 -4.28 14.70 7.20
N VAL A 121 -4.48 16.03 7.22
CA VAL A 121 -3.91 16.95 6.22
C VAL A 121 -2.38 16.93 6.25
N ILE A 122 -1.79 17.01 7.44
CA ILE A 122 -0.33 16.97 7.63
C ILE A 122 0.23 15.62 7.15
N GLN A 123 -0.40 14.51 7.54
CA GLN A 123 0.01 13.17 7.12
C GLN A 123 -0.16 12.94 5.62
N GLY A 124 -1.19 13.53 4.99
CA GLY A 124 -1.33 13.54 3.54
C GLY A 124 -0.16 14.23 2.85
N GLY A 125 0.31 15.37 3.38
CA GLY A 125 1.52 16.04 2.90
C GLY A 125 2.77 15.18 3.04
N PHE A 126 2.95 14.50 4.18
CA PHE A 126 4.07 13.55 4.36
C PHE A 126 4.00 12.38 3.38
N LEU A 127 2.80 11.84 3.14
CA LEU A 127 2.60 10.75 2.19
C LEU A 127 3.02 11.16 0.77
N VAL A 128 2.60 12.34 0.31
CA VAL A 128 3.04 12.89 -0.99
C VAL A 128 4.55 13.05 -1.03
N TYR A 129 5.16 13.58 0.04
CA TYR A 129 6.61 13.75 0.10
C TYR A 129 7.37 12.42 0.04
N VAL A 130 6.96 11.43 0.85
CA VAL A 130 7.60 10.11 0.92
C VAL A 130 7.47 9.38 -0.42
N VAL A 131 6.29 9.37 -1.02
CA VAL A 131 6.08 8.76 -2.33
C VAL A 131 6.88 9.52 -3.39
N GLY A 132 6.82 10.85 -3.44
CA GLY A 132 7.61 11.65 -4.38
C GLY A 132 9.13 11.43 -4.24
N ALA A 133 9.64 11.28 -3.02
CA ALA A 133 11.05 10.94 -2.78
C ALA A 133 11.39 9.54 -3.32
N LEU A 134 10.51 8.55 -3.10
CA LEU A 134 10.67 7.19 -3.64
C LEU A 134 10.67 7.18 -5.17
N LEU A 135 9.87 8.04 -5.80
CA LEU A 135 9.78 8.19 -7.26
C LEU A 135 10.89 9.07 -7.85
N GLU A 136 11.78 9.63 -7.02
CA GLU A 136 12.83 10.60 -7.43
C GLU A 136 12.27 11.89 -8.07
N GLU A 137 11.07 12.30 -7.68
CA GLU A 137 10.41 13.49 -8.21
C GLU A 137 10.99 14.77 -7.61
N ALA A 138 11.89 15.45 -8.35
CA ALA A 138 12.53 16.69 -7.92
C ALA A 138 11.52 17.82 -7.63
N ALA A 139 10.37 17.80 -8.32
CA ALA A 139 9.28 18.74 -8.11
C ALA A 139 8.66 18.61 -6.71
N VAL A 140 8.75 17.45 -6.06
CA VAL A 140 8.14 17.18 -4.75
C VAL A 140 9.15 17.50 -3.64
N THR A 141 9.12 18.73 -3.17
CA THR A 141 9.89 19.19 -2.01
C THR A 141 9.04 19.13 -0.74
N PRO A 142 9.63 19.07 0.48
CA PRO A 142 8.86 19.08 1.73
C PRO A 142 7.92 20.28 1.82
N LYS A 143 8.40 21.47 1.44
CA LYS A 143 7.59 22.70 1.40
C LYS A 143 6.39 22.55 0.48
N ARG A 144 6.60 22.05 -0.74
CA ARG A 144 5.50 21.91 -1.72
C ARG A 144 4.49 20.84 -1.30
N ALA A 145 4.96 19.74 -0.71
CA ALA A 145 4.11 18.67 -0.19
C ALA A 145 3.17 19.17 0.92
N MET A 146 3.63 20.09 1.77
CA MET A 146 2.85 20.68 2.87
C MET A 146 2.02 21.91 2.47
N THR A 147 2.11 22.37 1.21
CA THR A 147 1.43 23.60 0.77
C THR A 147 0.69 23.35 -0.54
N SER A 148 1.40 23.46 -1.66
CA SER A 148 0.82 23.44 -3.00
C SER A 148 0.27 22.08 -3.42
N LEU A 149 0.79 20.97 -2.89
CA LEU A 149 0.46 19.60 -3.33
C LEU A 149 -0.51 18.87 -2.38
N LEU A 150 -1.11 19.55 -1.41
CA LEU A 150 -2.16 18.95 -0.58
C LEU A 150 -3.35 18.40 -1.41
N PRO A 151 -3.77 19.02 -2.53
CA PRO A 151 -4.75 18.41 -3.42
C PRO A 151 -4.30 17.09 -4.04
N ALA A 152 -3.01 16.96 -4.39
CA ALA A 152 -2.45 15.69 -4.85
C ALA A 152 -2.51 14.61 -3.76
N ALA A 153 -2.37 14.98 -2.48
CA ALA A 153 -2.55 14.04 -1.37
C ALA A 153 -3.98 13.48 -1.33
N VAL A 154 -4.98 14.33 -1.55
CA VAL A 154 -6.39 13.89 -1.63
C VAL A 154 -6.59 12.90 -2.76
N VAL A 155 -6.11 13.22 -3.97
CA VAL A 155 -6.22 12.32 -5.12
C VAL A 155 -5.50 11.00 -4.86
N LEU A 156 -4.28 11.06 -4.32
CA LEU A 156 -3.51 9.88 -3.95
C LEU A 156 -4.27 8.99 -2.97
N ILE A 157 -4.81 9.56 -1.89
CA ILE A 157 -5.57 8.83 -0.87
C ILE A 157 -6.83 8.23 -1.48
N LEU A 158 -7.56 8.98 -2.31
CA LEU A 158 -8.78 8.49 -2.96
C LEU A 158 -8.47 7.33 -3.92
N LEU A 159 -7.46 7.47 -4.77
CA LEU A 159 -7.06 6.39 -5.69
C LEU A 159 -6.57 5.16 -4.93
N ALA A 160 -5.76 5.36 -3.87
CA ALA A 160 -5.29 4.27 -3.03
C ALA A 160 -6.46 3.56 -2.32
N ALA A 161 -7.44 4.31 -1.80
CA ALA A 161 -8.63 3.76 -1.16
C ALA A 161 -9.53 3.01 -2.17
N LEU A 162 -9.70 3.55 -3.37
CA LEU A 162 -10.45 2.91 -4.46
C LEU A 162 -9.76 1.65 -4.98
N ALA A 163 -8.43 1.59 -4.96
CA ALA A 163 -7.69 0.36 -5.25
C ALA A 163 -7.80 -0.63 -4.08
N PHE A 164 -7.67 -0.14 -2.84
CA PHE A 164 -7.55 -0.99 -1.67
C PHE A 164 -8.87 -1.59 -1.21
N ALA A 165 -9.90 -0.79 -1.00
CA ALA A 165 -11.15 -1.23 -0.39
C ALA A 165 -11.82 -2.38 -1.16
N PRO A 166 -12.06 -2.30 -2.49
CA PRO A 166 -12.65 -3.41 -3.23
C PRO A 166 -11.70 -4.63 -3.29
N SER A 167 -10.38 -4.40 -3.39
CA SER A 167 -9.42 -5.51 -3.44
C SER A 167 -9.35 -6.28 -2.13
N GLN A 168 -9.36 -5.57 -1.01
CA GLN A 168 -9.44 -6.16 0.32
C GLN A 168 -10.79 -6.86 0.53
N ALA A 169 -11.89 -6.29 0.03
CA ALA A 169 -13.20 -6.93 0.12
C ALA A 169 -13.22 -8.27 -0.64
N LEU A 170 -12.66 -8.33 -1.85
CA LEU A 170 -12.55 -9.57 -2.62
C LEU A 170 -11.65 -10.60 -1.92
N HIS A 171 -10.48 -10.19 -1.42
CA HIS A 171 -9.60 -11.04 -0.61
C HIS A 171 -10.35 -11.66 0.58
N MET A 172 -11.05 -10.83 1.37
CA MET A 172 -11.83 -11.30 2.51
C MET A 172 -13.01 -12.20 2.11
N ALA A 173 -13.68 -11.92 0.99
CA ALA A 173 -14.77 -12.73 0.48
C ALA A 173 -14.29 -14.11 0.01
N ASN A 174 -13.12 -14.17 -0.62
CA ASN A 174 -12.52 -15.41 -1.07
C ASN A 174 -12.13 -16.33 0.10
N HIS A 175 -11.54 -15.78 1.17
CA HIS A 175 -11.33 -16.53 2.41
C HIS A 175 -12.63 -17.08 3.00
N LYS A 176 -13.71 -16.28 3.02
CA LYS A 176 -15.02 -16.73 3.52
C LYS A 176 -15.58 -17.86 2.65
N LEU A 177 -15.44 -17.76 1.33
CA LEU A 177 -15.91 -18.77 0.38
C LEU A 177 -15.19 -20.11 0.58
N ALA A 178 -13.90 -20.08 0.91
CA ALA A 178 -13.09 -21.28 1.16
C ALA A 178 -13.47 -22.05 2.44
N MET A 179 -14.22 -21.44 3.37
CA MET A 179 -14.56 -22.07 4.65
C MET A 179 -15.45 -23.30 4.46
N GLY A 180 -15.04 -24.43 5.01
CA GLY A 180 -15.77 -25.70 4.97
C GLY A 180 -15.82 -26.36 3.58
N GLN A 181 -15.07 -25.82 2.60
CA GLN A 181 -15.03 -26.39 1.26
C GLN A 181 -14.14 -27.65 1.19
N PRO A 182 -14.34 -28.52 0.19
CA PRO A 182 -13.41 -29.61 -0.09
C PRO A 182 -11.99 -29.11 -0.37
N ALA A 183 -10.97 -29.88 0.03
CA ALA A 183 -9.57 -29.47 -0.03
C ALA A 183 -9.13 -28.94 -1.41
N ALA A 184 -9.55 -29.58 -2.50
CA ALA A 184 -9.21 -29.13 -3.86
C ALA A 184 -9.75 -27.72 -4.15
N VAL A 185 -10.96 -27.40 -3.70
CA VAL A 185 -11.58 -26.07 -3.87
C VAL A 185 -10.83 -25.04 -3.03
N VAL A 186 -10.49 -25.38 -1.78
CA VAL A 186 -9.69 -24.48 -0.91
C VAL A 186 -8.37 -24.12 -1.57
N TRP A 187 -7.62 -25.11 -2.08
CA TRP A 187 -6.35 -24.85 -2.78
C TRP A 187 -6.52 -23.94 -4.00
N ILE A 188 -7.52 -24.19 -4.84
CA ILE A 188 -7.81 -23.35 -6.02
C ILE A 188 -8.09 -21.91 -5.59
N LEU A 189 -8.95 -21.71 -4.58
CA LEU A 189 -9.30 -20.38 -4.07
C LEU A 189 -8.09 -19.67 -3.46
N MET A 190 -7.20 -20.38 -2.76
CA MET A 190 -6.01 -19.79 -2.14
C MET A 190 -4.90 -19.48 -3.14
N ILE A 191 -4.77 -20.26 -4.22
CA ILE A 191 -3.89 -19.91 -5.35
C ILE A 191 -4.40 -18.62 -6.01
N PHE A 192 -5.71 -18.56 -6.28
CA PHE A 192 -6.34 -17.35 -6.80
C PHE A 192 -6.11 -16.16 -5.88
N ASP A 193 -6.28 -16.34 -4.57
CA ASP A 193 -6.07 -15.29 -3.58
C ASP A 193 -4.66 -14.72 -3.61
N ALA A 194 -3.65 -15.60 -3.60
CA ALA A 194 -2.25 -15.19 -3.63
C ALA A 194 -1.92 -14.38 -4.88
N LEU A 195 -2.44 -14.79 -6.05
CA LEU A 195 -2.32 -14.04 -7.30
C LEU A 195 -3.04 -12.69 -7.22
N TRP A 196 -4.24 -12.68 -6.64
CA TRP A 196 -5.03 -11.47 -6.42
C TRP A 196 -4.31 -10.49 -5.51
N VAL A 197 -3.68 -10.94 -4.42
CA VAL A 197 -2.91 -10.10 -3.51
C VAL A 197 -1.70 -9.47 -4.20
N GLY A 198 -1.05 -10.19 -5.13
CA GLY A 198 -0.05 -9.62 -6.03
C GLY A 198 -0.61 -8.48 -6.87
N LEU A 199 -1.73 -8.70 -7.57
CA LEU A 199 -2.40 -7.68 -8.38
C LEU A 199 -2.87 -6.49 -7.54
N PHE A 200 -3.45 -6.75 -6.37
CA PHE A 200 -3.88 -5.77 -5.38
C PHE A 200 -2.71 -4.86 -4.99
N ALA A 201 -1.56 -5.41 -4.59
CA ALA A 201 -0.37 -4.63 -4.29
C ALA A 201 0.04 -3.76 -5.49
N GLY A 202 -0.01 -4.31 -6.71
CA GLY A 202 0.27 -3.59 -7.95
C GLY A 202 -0.69 -2.44 -8.22
N LEU A 203 -2.00 -2.63 -7.98
CA LEU A 203 -3.03 -1.60 -8.14
C LEU A 203 -2.80 -0.45 -7.16
N VAL A 204 -2.54 -0.75 -5.89
CA VAL A 204 -2.24 0.28 -4.88
C VAL A 204 -0.96 1.02 -5.22
N GLY A 205 0.11 0.32 -5.61
CA GLY A 205 1.36 0.95 -6.05
C GLY A 205 1.16 1.88 -7.26
N SER A 206 0.35 1.46 -8.23
CA SER A 206 -0.03 2.27 -9.39
C SER A 206 -0.80 3.53 -8.98
N ALA A 207 -1.72 3.41 -8.01
CA ALA A 207 -2.46 4.54 -7.46
C ALA A 207 -1.53 5.55 -6.77
N LEU A 208 -0.51 5.08 -6.02
CA LEU A 208 0.50 5.97 -5.42
C LEU A 208 1.28 6.75 -6.48
N PHE A 209 1.71 6.05 -7.54
CA PHE A 209 2.40 6.68 -8.66
C PHE A 209 1.55 7.79 -9.30
N VAL A 210 0.32 7.46 -9.72
CA VAL A 210 -0.58 8.43 -10.36
C VAL A 210 -0.86 9.60 -9.40
N GLY A 211 -1.19 9.31 -8.14
CA GLY A 211 -1.50 10.32 -7.14
C GLY A 211 -0.44 11.41 -7.00
N VAL A 212 0.84 11.03 -6.99
CA VAL A 212 1.95 12.00 -6.97
C VAL A 212 2.23 12.62 -8.33
N ARG A 213 2.25 11.81 -9.40
CA ARG A 213 2.72 12.23 -10.74
C ARG A 213 1.80 13.23 -11.41
N THR A 214 0.51 13.24 -11.09
CA THR A 214 -0.43 14.29 -11.53
C THR A 214 0.03 15.69 -11.10
N GLY A 215 0.75 15.75 -9.97
CA GLY A 215 1.24 16.98 -9.37
C GLY A 215 0.14 18.02 -9.21
N LEU A 216 -1.08 17.57 -8.85
CA LEU A 216 -2.23 18.44 -8.67
C LEU A 216 -1.96 19.48 -7.59
N THR A 217 -2.21 20.74 -7.94
CA THR A 217 -2.11 21.87 -7.02
C THR A 217 -3.42 22.62 -6.89
N TRP A 218 -3.49 23.57 -5.97
CA TRP A 218 -4.61 24.51 -5.86
C TRP A 218 -4.87 25.33 -7.13
N ARG A 219 -3.88 25.44 -8.03
CA ARG A 219 -3.96 26.16 -9.30
C ARG A 219 -4.19 25.24 -10.51
N GLY A 220 -4.49 23.97 -10.27
CA GLY A 220 -4.66 22.96 -11.30
C GLY A 220 -3.50 21.97 -11.41
N TRP A 221 -3.49 21.20 -12.49
CA TRP A 221 -2.60 20.07 -12.71
C TRP A 221 -1.26 20.55 -13.26
N THR A 222 -0.15 20.03 -12.73
CA THR A 222 1.19 20.33 -13.26
C THR A 222 1.63 19.36 -14.36
N VAL A 223 0.93 18.23 -14.47
CA VAL A 223 1.02 17.29 -15.60
C VAL A 223 -0.41 16.95 -16.01
N SER A 224 -0.75 17.08 -17.31
CA SER A 224 -2.11 16.73 -17.74
C SER A 224 -2.32 15.21 -17.68
N PRO A 225 -3.54 14.73 -17.36
CA PRO A 225 -3.85 13.30 -17.39
C PRO A 225 -3.50 12.64 -18.73
N ASP A 226 -3.69 13.35 -19.85
CA ASP A 226 -3.34 12.86 -21.18
C ASP A 226 -1.84 12.62 -21.35
N THR A 227 -1.00 13.41 -20.68
CA THR A 227 0.46 13.22 -20.72
C THR A 227 0.89 12.01 -19.90
N LEU A 228 0.16 11.64 -18.84
CA LEU A 228 0.44 10.42 -18.07
C LEU A 228 0.20 9.16 -18.90
N CYS A 229 -0.82 9.16 -19.76
CA CYS A 229 -1.12 8.03 -20.65
C CYS A 229 -0.14 7.88 -21.81
N ARG A 230 0.50 8.99 -22.23
CA ARG A 230 1.40 9.05 -23.41
C ARG A 230 2.88 9.02 -23.07
N SER A 231 3.26 9.32 -21.83
CA SER A 231 4.65 9.22 -21.37
C SER A 231 5.00 7.77 -21.03
N ARG A 232 5.23 6.97 -22.08
CA ARG A 232 6.15 5.83 -21.95
C ARG A 232 7.55 6.31 -22.36
N PRO A 233 8.63 5.88 -21.68
CA PRO A 233 9.96 5.93 -22.25
C PRO A 233 10.04 5.12 -23.54
#